data_AF-A0A8T5RWP6-F1
#
_entry.id   AF-A0A8T5RWP6-F1
#
_cell.length_a   1.000
_cell.length_b   1.000
_cell.length_c   1.000
_cell.angle_alpha   90.00
_cell.angle_beta   90.00
_cell.angle_gamma   90.00
#
_symmetry.space_group_name_H-M   'P 1'
#
loop_
_entity.id
_entity.type
_entity.pdbx_description
1 polymer ?
#
loop_
_entity_poly.entity_id
_entity_poly.type
_entity_poly.pdbx_seq_one_letter_code
_entity_poly.pdbx_strand_id
1 'polypeptide(L)'
;MFGRVTEIYGNERMGVFCEDGKHRVGRIRGKIKKRVWVRQGDLVIVSPWDWETQVADKPGKCEITWRYTNAEISWLERNRRIPEILDINNIPL
;
A
#
# COMPACT_ATOMS: atom_id res chain seq x y z
N MET A 1 0.54 8.33 -2.94
CA MET A 1 0.68 7.42 -4.08
C MET A 1 -0.18 6.19 -3.84
N PHE A 2 -0.64 5.50 -4.89
CA PHE A 2 -1.29 4.20 -4.74
C PHE A 2 -0.30 3.14 -4.29
N GLY A 3 -0.80 2.16 -3.56
CA GLY A 3 -0.08 0.93 -3.27
C GLY A 3 -1.04 -0.21 -2.99
N ARG A 4 -0.51 -1.43 -2.98
CA ARG A 4 -1.25 -2.65 -2.70
C ARG A 4 -0.54 -3.46 -1.64
N VAL A 5 -1.30 -3.93 -0.66
CA VAL A 5 -0.74 -4.67 0.48
C VAL A 5 -0.32 -6.06 0.03
N THR A 6 0.96 -6.38 0.15
CA THR A 6 1.52 -7.69 -0.24
C THR A 6 1.55 -8.66 0.92
N GLU A 7 1.93 -8.20 2.12
CA GLU A 7 2.18 -9.06 3.28
C GLU A 7 1.84 -8.34 4.60
N ILE A 8 1.57 -9.11 5.66
CA ILE A 8 1.30 -8.57 7.00
C ILE A 8 2.44 -8.97 7.93
N TYR A 9 3.21 -7.98 8.41
CA TYR A 9 4.35 -8.21 9.31
C TYR A 9 3.99 -8.14 10.80
N GLY A 10 2.77 -7.70 11.12
CA GLY A 10 2.36 -7.44 12.51
C GLY A 10 2.91 -6.12 13.05
N ASN A 11 2.59 -5.80 14.30
CA ASN A 11 2.94 -4.52 14.94
C ASN A 11 2.65 -3.29 14.06
N GLU A 12 1.46 -3.26 13.45
CA GLU A 12 0.99 -2.20 12.54
C GLU A 12 1.79 -2.05 11.23
N ARG A 13 2.67 -2.99 10.90
CA ARG A 13 3.50 -2.97 9.69
C ARG A 13 3.01 -3.98 8.66
N MET A 14 3.08 -3.58 7.40
CA MET A 14 2.67 -4.35 6.25
C MET A 14 3.65 -4.14 5.09
N GLY A 15 3.85 -5.18 4.29
CA GLY A 15 4.50 -5.05 2.98
C GLY A 15 3.55 -4.35 2.01
N VAL A 16 4.04 -3.36 1.29
CA VAL A 16 3.26 -2.62 0.30
C VAL A 16 4.07 -2.49 -0.97
N PHE A 17 3.49 -2.94 -2.08
CA PHE A 17 3.99 -2.65 -3.41
C PHE A 17 3.37 -1.35 -3.91
N CYS A 18 4.20 -0.40 -4.32
CA CYS A 18 3.76 0.96 -4.62
C CYS A 18 3.70 1.20 -6.13
N GLU A 19 2.92 2.19 -6.57
CA GLU A 19 2.78 2.52 -7.99
C GLU A 19 4.08 2.96 -8.68
N ASP A 20 5.13 3.27 -7.92
CA ASP A 20 6.47 3.58 -8.43
C ASP A 20 7.36 2.34 -8.62
N GLY A 21 6.79 1.13 -8.48
CA GLY A 21 7.48 -0.14 -8.69
C GLY A 21 8.37 -0.59 -7.54
N LYS A 22 8.29 0.06 -6.37
CA LYS A 22 9.10 -0.28 -5.20
C LYS A 22 8.29 -0.95 -4.10
N HIS A 23 8.89 -1.96 -3.48
CA HIS A 23 8.38 -2.57 -2.25
C HIS A 23 8.80 -1.72 -1.04
N ARG A 24 7.84 -1.49 -0.14
CA ARG A 24 8.03 -0.71 1.08
C ARG A 24 7.40 -1.39 2.29
N VAL A 25 7.92 -1.06 3.46
CA VAL A 25 7.27 -1.39 4.73
C VAL A 25 6.38 -0.23 5.14
N GLY A 26 5.08 -0.43 5.02
CA GLY A 26 4.05 0.53 5.39
C GLY A 26 3.64 0.40 6.86
N ARG A 27 3.61 1.52 7.60
CA ARG A 27 2.99 1.61 8.92
C ARG A 27 1.57 2.15 8.80
N ILE A 28 0.59 1.52 9.44
CA ILE A 28 -0.79 2.02 9.46
C ILE A 28 -0.91 3.28 10.33
N ARG A 29 -1.36 4.39 9.73
CA ARG A 29 -1.64 5.63 10.48
C ARG A 29 -2.69 5.37 11.56
N GLY A 30 -2.45 5.85 12.78
CA GLY A 30 -3.33 5.59 13.94
C GLY A 30 -4.79 5.98 13.72
N LYS A 31 -5.08 7.02 12.92
CA LYS A 31 -6.45 7.44 12.57
C LYS A 31 -7.22 6.35 11.80
N ILE A 32 -6.54 5.59 10.96
CA ILE A 32 -7.12 4.55 10.09
C ILE A 32 -7.22 3.25 10.85
N LYS A 33 -6.19 2.90 11.62
CA LYS A 33 -6.16 1.71 12.49
C LYS A 33 -7.43 1.58 13.33
N LYS A 34 -7.95 2.71 13.83
CA LYS A 34 -9.17 2.73 14.67
C LYS A 34 -10.48 2.53 13.89
N ARG A 35 -10.46 2.62 12.56
CA ARG A 35 -11.67 2.67 11.72
C ARG A 35 -11.78 1.50 10.75
N VAL A 36 -10.65 1.00 10.24
CA VAL A 36 -10.64 0.01 9.17
C VAL A 36 -9.52 -1.02 9.38
N TRP A 37 -9.85 -2.27 9.09
CA TRP A 37 -8.93 -3.41 9.11
C TRP A 37 -8.25 -3.58 7.75
N VAL A 38 -6.95 -3.34 7.64
CA VAL A 38 -6.23 -3.53 6.37
C VAL A 38 -5.84 -5.00 6.22
N ARG A 39 -6.06 -5.58 5.05
CA ARG A 39 -5.75 -6.98 4.72
C ARG A 39 -4.82 -7.06 3.51
N GLN A 40 -4.23 -8.23 3.29
CA GLN A 40 -3.48 -8.54 2.07
C GLN A 40 -4.38 -8.36 0.84
N GLY A 41 -3.85 -7.76 -0.23
CA GLY A 41 -4.56 -7.44 -1.46
C GLY A 41 -5.34 -6.12 -1.44
N ASP A 42 -5.50 -5.48 -0.28
CA ASP A 42 -6.19 -4.18 -0.19
C ASP A 42 -5.43 -3.11 -0.99
N LEU A 43 -6.19 -2.31 -1.74
CA LEU A 43 -5.68 -1.10 -2.37
C LEU A 43 -5.65 0.04 -1.34
N VAL A 44 -4.50 0.69 -1.22
CA VAL A 44 -4.24 1.70 -0.20
C VAL A 44 -3.63 2.97 -0.81
N ILE A 45 -3.71 4.07 -0.06
CA ILE A 45 -2.87 5.24 -0.28
C ILE A 45 -1.71 5.19 0.71
N VAL A 46 -0.51 5.39 0.19
CA VAL A 46 0.71 5.50 0.99
C VAL A 46 1.42 6.83 0.78
N SER A 47 2.12 7.24 1.84
CA SER A 47 3.03 8.37 1.89
C SER A 47 4.43 7.85 2.23
N PRO A 48 5.35 7.74 1.25
CA PRO A 48 6.74 7.35 1.53
C PRO A 48 7.41 8.30 2.52
N TRP A 49 8.34 7.78 3.32
CA TRP A 49 9.17 8.62 4.17
C TRP A 49 10.32 9.17 3.34
N ASP A 50 10.26 10.45 3.04
CA ASP A 50 11.23 11.20 2.25
C ASP A 50 12.56 11.42 2.97
N TRP A 51 12.52 11.51 4.31
CA TRP A 51 13.69 11.72 5.16
C TRP A 51 14.49 10.45 5.48
N GLU A 52 14.02 9.27 5.07
CA GLU A 52 14.67 8.01 5.38
C GLU A 52 15.84 7.71 4.45
N THR A 53 17.01 7.41 5.02
CA THR A 53 18.17 6.93 4.27
C THR A 53 17.90 5.58 3.65
N GLN A 54 18.01 5.50 2.31
CA GLN A 54 17.91 4.24 1.58
C GLN A 54 19.12 3.36 1.90
N VAL A 55 18.86 2.08 2.21
CA VAL A 55 19.88 1.07 2.46
C VAL A 55 19.67 -0.05 1.44
N ALA A 56 20.72 -0.48 0.76
CA ALA A 56 20.64 -1.38 -0.40
C ALA A 56 19.84 -2.66 -0.14
N ASP A 57 19.92 -3.21 1.07
CA ASP A 57 19.26 -4.47 1.45
C ASP A 57 17.99 -4.28 2.28
N LYS A 58 17.48 -3.05 2.42
CA LYS A 58 16.27 -2.78 3.19
C LYS A 58 15.20 -2.08 2.34
N PRO A 59 13.96 -2.59 2.35
CA PRO A 59 12.86 -1.87 1.73
C PRO A 59 12.68 -0.51 2.42
N GLY A 60 12.40 0.53 1.62
CA GLY A 60 12.06 1.84 2.16
C GLY A 60 10.78 1.80 2.98
N LYS A 61 10.51 2.81 3.80
CA LYS A 61 9.29 2.88 4.61
C LYS A 61 8.28 3.85 4.04
N CYS A 62 7.03 3.62 4.40
CA CYS A 62 5.94 4.53 4.14
C CYS A 62 4.92 4.51 5.28
N GLU A 63 4.01 5.48 5.26
CA GLU A 63 2.81 5.49 6.07
C GLU A 63 1.59 5.15 5.21
N ILE A 64 0.76 4.22 5.66
CA ILE A 64 -0.53 3.90 5.03
C ILE A 64 -1.56 4.91 5.55
N THR A 65 -2.09 5.73 4.65
CA THR A 65 -2.94 6.89 4.96
C THR A 65 -4.40 6.75 4.49
N TRP A 66 -4.71 5.74 3.69
CA TRP A 66 -6.10 5.35 3.36
C TRP A 66 -6.18 3.88 2.92
N ARG A 67 -7.34 3.26 3.07
CA ARG A 67 -7.67 1.95 2.48
C ARG A 67 -8.96 2.09 1.70
N TYR A 68 -8.93 1.75 0.42
CA TYR A 68 -10.11 1.75 -0.44
C TYR A 68 -11.00 0.56 -0.13
N THR A 69 -12.30 0.78 -0.21
CA THR A 69 -13.34 -0.26 -0.17
C THR A 69 -13.53 -0.88 -1.56
N ASN A 70 -14.14 -2.07 -1.63
CA ASN A 70 -14.40 -2.75 -2.90
C ASN A 70 -15.25 -1.90 -3.86
N ALA A 71 -16.19 -1.10 -3.34
CA ALA A 71 -17.02 -0.21 -4.15
C ALA A 71 -16.19 0.93 -4.77
N GLU A 72 -15.28 1.53 -3.98
CA GLU A 72 -14.35 2.55 -4.48
C GLU A 72 -13.36 1.97 -5.49
N ILE A 73 -12.82 0.77 -5.25
CA ILE A 73 -11.96 0.05 -6.18
C ILE A 73 -12.69 -0.20 -7.51
N SER A 74 -13.92 -0.74 -7.46
CA SER A 74 -14.74 -0.98 -8.65
C SER A 74 -15.02 0.29 -9.45
N TRP A 75 -15.12 1.45 -8.77
CA TRP A 75 -15.23 2.74 -9.44
C TRP A 75 -13.90 3.14 -10.09
N LEU A 76 -12.78 3.01 -9.38
CA LEU A 76 -11.44 3.34 -9.90
C LEU A 76 -11.07 2.49 -11.12
N GLU A 77 -11.39 1.18 -11.10
CA GLU A 77 -11.15 0.25 -12.21
C GLU A 77 -11.95 0.63 -13.46
N ARG A 78 -13.26 0.86 -13.32
CA ARG A 78 -14.13 1.30 -14.42
C ARG A 78 -13.65 2.62 -15.06
N ASN A 79 -13.03 3.47 -14.27
CA ASN A 79 -12.49 4.76 -14.73
C ASN A 79 -10.99 4.70 -15.08
N ARG A 80 -10.38 3.51 -15.12
CA ARG A 80 -8.95 3.29 -15.44
C ARG A 80 -8.01 4.19 -14.63
N ARG A 81 -8.28 4.33 -13.32
CA ARG A 81 -7.49 5.17 -12.40
C ARG A 81 -6.44 4.39 -11.61
N ILE A 82 -6.52 3.07 -11.57
CA ILE A 82 -5.54 2.21 -10.90
C ILE A 82 -4.44 1.88 -11.91
N PRO A 83 -3.15 2.11 -11.59
CA PRO A 83 -2.04 1.65 -12.41
C PRO A 83 -2.05 0.12 -12.59
N GLU A 84 -1.81 -0.38 -13.80
CA GLU A 84 -1.83 -1.82 -14.12
C GLU A 84 -0.83 -2.64 -13.29
N ILE A 85 0.30 -2.03 -12.94
CA ILE A 85 1.33 -2.63 -12.08
C ILE A 85 0.78 -2.99 -10.68
N LEU A 86 -0.34 -2.38 -10.26
CA LEU A 86 -1.00 -2.67 -8.99
C LEU A 86 -2.18 -3.65 -9.13
N ASP A 87 -2.38 -4.31 -10.26
CA ASP A 87 -3.40 -5.36 -10.37
C ASP A 87 -3.10 -6.50 -9.39
N ILE A 88 -4.12 -6.96 -8.66
CA ILE A 88 -3.99 -7.97 -7.61
C ILE A 88 -3.46 -9.29 -8.16
N ASN A 89 -3.76 -9.59 -9.42
CA ASN A 89 -3.37 -10.83 -10.07
C ASN A 89 -1.94 -10.78 -10.64
N ASN A 90 -1.31 -9.60 -10.65
CA ASN A 90 -0.03 -9.37 -11.31
C ASN A 90 0.96 -8.59 -10.41
N ILE A 91 0.76 -8.62 -9.09
CA ILE A 91 1.69 -7.98 -8.16
C ILE A 91 2.99 -8.80 -8.14
N PRO A 92 4.16 -8.18 -8.39
CA PRO A 92 5.43 -8.83 -8.14
C PRO A 92 5.53 -9.18 -6.65
N LEU A 93 5.86 -10.43 -6.33
CA LEU A 93 6.13 -10.87 -4.95
C LEU A 93 7.60 -10.67 -4.60
#